data_AF-G4F791-F1
#
_entry.id   AF-G4F791-F1
#
_cell.length_a   1.000
_cell.length_b   1.000
_cell.length_c   1.000
_cell.angle_alpha   90.00
_cell.angle_beta   90.00
_cell.angle_gamma   90.00
#
_symmetry.space_group_name_H-M   'P 1'
#
loop_
_entity.id
_entity.type
_entity.pdbx_description
1 polymer ?
#
loop_
_entity_poly.entity_id
_entity_poly.type
_entity_poly.pdbx_seq_one_letter_code
_entity_poly.pdbx_strand_id
1 'polypeptide(L)'
;MSKKDNLNFYLKKRNYKGSSSNAEKFNYNDFFSTTAQVGTLLVVVFGYFYTVRPVFQHQLLEEKNAQVELDKVRLEADLKRIETDLADRRFELNEVALRNEKLEENIASYESEINGLLATRNELEEEAREAYLSLQEERERSDVLLKEVEIAELREREASDRIEAIQQQVQTELDALELARWELVLTDIQQIGIVELVGSLSTFGSISDFTVTEYLSDVSENWPNLYLSILNTIDEMEDRNANGDRYPPEYLNELRSLATVNIENLRCERPDFNEIESRYYRDLVGSEKRAIAEANEQMESLKSDYAENGKEVVFSDDYFDRSYKVALVMEEHDLNRKYRSIVDSELRECSSKRFDFYENVAEIKGLNMSF
;
A
#
# COMPACT_ATOMS: atom_id res chain seq x y z
N MET A 1 -3.39 -85.13 -13.46
CA MET A 1 -3.71 -86.35 -12.69
C MET A 1 -3.14 -86.18 -11.28
N SER A 2 -4.00 -85.95 -10.30
CA SER A 2 -3.82 -86.29 -8.88
C SER A 2 -5.20 -86.06 -8.24
N LYS A 3 -5.86 -87.00 -7.58
CA LYS A 3 -5.38 -87.72 -6.41
C LYS A 3 -6.28 -88.94 -6.13
N LYS A 4 -5.62 -89.98 -5.61
CA LYS A 4 -6.01 -90.86 -4.49
C LYS A 4 -7.12 -91.88 -4.76
N ASP A 5 -6.77 -93.15 -4.88
CA ASP A 5 -6.38 -94.10 -3.80
C ASP A 5 -7.56 -94.47 -2.90
N ASN A 6 -7.94 -95.75 -2.96
CA ASN A 6 -8.55 -96.44 -1.84
C ASN A 6 -7.92 -97.83 -1.71
N LEU A 7 -7.40 -98.07 -0.51
CA LEU A 7 -6.75 -99.27 0.00
C LEU A 7 -7.81 -100.33 0.36
N ASN A 8 -7.54 -101.63 0.12
CA ASN A 8 -7.78 -102.67 1.15
C ASN A 8 -7.20 -104.05 0.78
N PHE A 9 -6.17 -104.42 1.54
CA PHE A 9 -5.89 -105.68 2.23
C PHE A 9 -6.29 -107.07 1.65
N TYR A 10 -5.27 -107.92 1.54
CA TYR A 10 -5.29 -109.38 1.29
C TYR A 10 -5.81 -110.20 2.49
N LEU A 11 -6.37 -111.40 2.22
CA LEU A 11 -5.95 -112.68 2.83
C LEU A 11 -6.66 -113.92 2.21
N LYS A 12 -5.83 -114.89 1.75
CA LYS A 12 -5.88 -116.34 2.09
C LYS A 12 -6.77 -117.35 1.31
N LYS A 13 -6.05 -118.34 0.76
CA LYS A 13 -6.28 -119.82 0.66
C LYS A 13 -6.88 -120.45 -0.62
N ARG A 14 -6.11 -121.45 -1.10
CA ARG A 14 -6.39 -122.50 -2.10
C ARG A 14 -7.60 -123.39 -1.76
N ASN A 15 -8.27 -123.96 -2.77
CA ASN A 15 -8.21 -125.41 -3.08
C ASN A 15 -8.96 -125.77 -4.38
N TYR A 16 -8.52 -126.87 -4.99
CA TYR A 16 -8.83 -127.38 -6.33
C TYR A 16 -9.63 -128.70 -6.25
N LYS A 17 -10.54 -128.95 -7.22
CA LYS A 17 -11.17 -130.23 -7.67
C LYS A 17 -12.02 -131.02 -6.65
N GLY A 18 -13.07 -131.76 -7.00
CA GLY A 18 -13.66 -132.20 -8.27
C GLY A 18 -14.43 -133.52 -8.06
N SER A 19 -15.73 -133.51 -8.38
CA SER A 19 -16.61 -134.58 -8.93
C SER A 19 -16.30 -136.10 -8.78
N SER A 20 -17.31 -136.84 -8.26
CA SER A 20 -17.89 -138.13 -8.76
C SER A 20 -17.02 -139.42 -8.68
N SER A 21 -17.45 -140.66 -8.41
CA SER A 21 -18.76 -141.36 -8.38
C SER A 21 -18.62 -142.75 -7.69
N ASN A 22 -19.74 -143.23 -7.12
CA ASN A 22 -20.36 -144.58 -7.17
C ASN A 22 -19.52 -145.86 -6.89
N ALA A 23 -19.87 -146.65 -5.86
CA ALA A 23 -20.77 -147.84 -5.91
C ALA A 23 -19.93 -149.14 -5.99
N GLU A 24 -20.27 -150.33 -5.49
CA GLU A 24 -21.38 -150.95 -4.76
C GLU A 24 -20.81 -152.31 -4.25
N LYS A 25 -21.03 -152.71 -2.98
CA LYS A 25 -21.93 -153.79 -2.48
C LYS A 25 -21.55 -155.27 -2.74
N PHE A 26 -21.47 -156.01 -1.62
CA PHE A 26 -21.98 -157.38 -1.32
C PHE A 26 -21.49 -158.60 -2.15
N ASN A 27 -21.35 -159.86 -1.67
CA ASN A 27 -21.67 -160.53 -0.41
C ASN A 27 -20.84 -161.83 -0.24
N TYR A 28 -20.95 -162.41 0.95
CA TYR A 28 -20.33 -163.62 1.48
C TYR A 28 -20.83 -164.95 0.86
N ASN A 29 -19.90 -165.86 0.55
CA ASN A 29 -19.92 -167.30 0.91
C ASN A 29 -18.74 -168.04 0.25
N ASP A 30 -17.74 -168.45 1.03
CA ASP A 30 -17.12 -169.80 0.93
C ASP A 30 -15.98 -169.98 1.96
N PHE A 31 -16.39 -170.40 3.15
CA PHE A 31 -15.68 -170.27 4.42
C PHE A 31 -14.81 -171.49 4.83
N PHE A 32 -14.56 -172.51 4.00
CA PHE A 32 -13.74 -173.66 4.46
C PHE A 32 -12.69 -174.20 3.47
N SER A 33 -12.30 -173.39 2.49
CA SER A 33 -11.17 -173.55 1.55
C SER A 33 -9.73 -173.31 2.06
N THR A 34 -9.62 -173.02 3.36
CA THR A 34 -8.57 -173.53 4.27
C THR A 34 -7.09 -173.18 4.01
N THR A 35 -6.70 -172.02 4.55
CA THR A 35 -5.55 -171.80 5.45
C THR A 35 -4.11 -172.01 4.93
N ALA A 36 -3.89 -172.68 3.80
CA ALA A 36 -2.56 -172.82 3.20
C ALA A 36 -2.22 -171.66 2.23
N GLN A 37 -3.21 -171.04 1.58
CA GLN A 37 -2.98 -169.93 0.64
C GLN A 37 -2.73 -168.56 1.30
N VAL A 38 -3.06 -168.39 2.59
CA VAL A 38 -2.82 -167.13 3.31
C VAL A 38 -1.35 -166.96 3.71
N GLY A 39 -0.61 -168.06 3.88
CA GLY A 39 0.81 -168.02 4.24
C GLY A 39 1.71 -167.47 3.13
N THR A 40 1.44 -167.77 1.87
CA THR A 40 2.24 -167.31 0.72
C THR A 40 1.93 -165.86 0.33
N LEU A 41 0.71 -165.37 0.54
CA LEU A 41 0.35 -163.99 0.19
C LEU A 41 0.99 -162.95 1.14
N LEU A 42 1.19 -163.30 2.42
CA LEU A 42 1.84 -162.42 3.39
C LEU A 42 3.31 -162.12 3.05
N VAL A 43 4.06 -163.07 2.48
CA VAL A 43 5.48 -162.88 2.12
C VAL A 43 5.64 -161.94 0.92
N VAL A 44 4.73 -161.98 -0.06
CA VAL A 44 4.79 -161.11 -1.25
C VAL A 44 4.40 -159.66 -0.91
N VAL A 45 3.41 -159.46 -0.04
CA VAL A 45 3.00 -158.11 0.41
C VAL A 45 4.10 -157.48 1.28
N PHE A 46 4.80 -158.27 2.10
CA PHE A 46 5.91 -157.77 2.91
C PHE A 46 7.11 -157.34 2.05
N GLY A 47 7.41 -158.07 0.96
CA GLY A 47 8.46 -157.70 0.01
C GLY A 47 8.20 -156.38 -0.74
N TYR A 48 6.95 -156.14 -1.16
CA TYR A 48 6.58 -154.93 -1.91
C TYR A 48 6.66 -153.64 -1.08
N PHE A 49 6.27 -153.69 0.20
CA PHE A 49 6.28 -152.51 1.07
C PHE A 49 7.68 -152.06 1.47
N TYR A 50 8.64 -152.99 1.64
CA TYR A 50 9.94 -152.67 2.22
C TYR A 50 11.03 -152.30 1.20
N THR A 51 10.86 -152.60 -0.09
CA THR A 51 11.94 -152.39 -1.09
C THR A 51 11.63 -151.34 -2.16
N VAL A 52 10.38 -151.18 -2.60
CA VAL A 52 10.08 -150.33 -3.78
C VAL A 52 9.72 -148.87 -3.41
N ARG A 53 9.08 -148.64 -2.25
CA ARG A 53 8.58 -147.31 -1.87
C ARG A 53 9.64 -146.26 -1.48
N PRO A 54 10.76 -146.59 -0.79
CA PRO A 54 11.70 -145.55 -0.35
C PRO A 54 12.55 -144.94 -1.48
N VAL A 55 12.82 -145.69 -2.57
CA VAL A 55 13.69 -145.20 -3.66
C VAL A 55 13.04 -144.08 -4.49
N PHE A 56 11.71 -144.11 -4.69
CA PHE A 56 11.00 -143.06 -5.43
C PHE A 56 10.76 -141.77 -4.63
N GLN A 57 10.92 -141.79 -3.30
CA GLN A 57 10.75 -140.59 -2.48
C GLN A 57 12.00 -139.70 -2.43
N HIS A 58 13.20 -140.26 -2.66
CA HIS A 58 14.45 -139.48 -2.57
C HIS A 58 14.66 -138.54 -3.76
N GLN A 59 14.31 -138.93 -4.99
CA GLN A 59 14.52 -138.12 -6.19
C GLN A 59 13.61 -136.88 -6.26
N LEU A 60 12.39 -136.95 -5.70
CA LEU A 60 11.46 -135.81 -5.71
C LEU A 60 11.80 -134.73 -4.66
N LEU A 61 12.62 -135.08 -3.67
CA LEU A 61 13.05 -134.18 -2.59
C LEU A 61 14.23 -133.31 -3.01
N GLU A 62 15.17 -133.83 -3.83
CA GLU A 62 16.27 -133.04 -4.38
C GLU A 62 15.80 -131.97 -5.36
N GLU A 63 14.88 -132.30 -6.27
CA GLU A 63 14.37 -131.34 -7.26
C GLU A 63 13.62 -130.17 -6.59
N LYS A 64 12.86 -130.44 -5.53
CA LYS A 64 12.18 -129.39 -4.76
C LYS A 64 13.12 -128.55 -3.91
N ASN A 65 14.24 -129.11 -3.42
CA ASN A 65 15.22 -128.32 -2.66
C ASN A 65 15.97 -127.35 -3.56
N ALA A 66 16.34 -127.78 -4.78
CA ALA A 66 17.01 -126.93 -5.76
C ALA A 66 16.12 -125.76 -6.25
N GLN A 67 14.81 -125.99 -6.41
CA GLN A 67 13.86 -124.94 -6.80
C GLN A 67 13.71 -123.86 -5.71
N VAL A 68 13.65 -124.27 -4.44
CA VAL A 68 13.54 -123.34 -3.31
C VAL A 68 14.81 -122.50 -3.16
N GLU A 69 15.99 -123.06 -3.42
CA GLU A 69 17.25 -122.33 -3.32
C GLU A 69 17.41 -121.29 -4.44
N LEU A 70 17.00 -121.62 -5.67
CA LEU A 70 16.95 -120.66 -6.79
C LEU A 70 15.96 -119.51 -6.53
N ASP A 71 14.76 -119.81 -6.01
CA ASP A 71 13.79 -118.78 -5.65
C ASP A 71 14.29 -117.90 -4.51
N LYS A 72 15.03 -118.47 -3.55
CA LYS A 72 15.64 -117.71 -2.45
C LYS A 72 16.71 -116.73 -2.95
N VAL A 73 17.59 -117.17 -3.85
CA VAL A 73 18.60 -116.30 -4.48
C VAL A 73 17.93 -115.20 -5.31
N ARG A 74 16.85 -115.51 -6.04
CA ARG A 74 16.11 -114.53 -6.84
C ARG A 74 15.42 -113.50 -5.96
N LEU A 75 14.79 -113.94 -4.87
CA LEU A 75 14.18 -113.04 -3.88
C LEU A 75 15.22 -112.17 -3.16
N GLU A 76 16.39 -112.71 -2.81
CA GLU A 76 17.47 -111.92 -2.20
C GLU A 76 18.02 -110.87 -3.18
N ALA A 77 18.15 -111.20 -4.47
CA ALA A 77 18.55 -110.25 -5.49
C ALA A 77 17.51 -109.13 -5.70
N ASP A 78 16.21 -109.48 -5.72
CA ASP A 78 15.12 -108.50 -5.84
C ASP A 78 15.00 -107.64 -4.56
N LEU A 79 15.17 -108.22 -3.37
CA LEU A 79 15.23 -107.47 -2.11
C LEU A 79 16.37 -106.47 -2.12
N LYS A 80 17.56 -106.86 -2.58
CA LYS A 80 18.72 -105.97 -2.66
C LYS A 80 18.51 -104.84 -3.67
N ARG A 81 17.86 -105.10 -4.80
CA ARG A 81 17.48 -104.07 -5.78
C ARG A 81 16.45 -103.09 -5.22
N ILE A 82 15.46 -103.59 -4.50
CA ILE A 82 14.45 -102.75 -3.84
C ILE A 82 15.10 -101.91 -2.75
N GLU A 83 16.05 -102.47 -2.00
CA GLU A 83 16.80 -101.74 -0.97
C GLU A 83 17.63 -100.60 -1.58
N THR A 84 18.31 -100.84 -2.71
CA THR A 84 19.05 -99.77 -3.42
C THR A 84 18.11 -98.71 -3.98
N ASP A 85 16.98 -99.08 -4.59
CA ASP A 85 16.02 -98.10 -5.14
C ASP A 85 15.37 -97.27 -4.03
N LEU A 86 15.11 -97.87 -2.86
CA LEU A 86 14.63 -97.15 -1.68
C LEU A 86 15.71 -96.22 -1.09
N ALA A 87 16.98 -96.59 -1.13
CA ALA A 87 18.08 -95.73 -0.70
C ALA A 87 18.26 -94.52 -1.64
N ASP A 88 18.22 -94.74 -2.95
CA ASP A 88 18.34 -93.68 -3.96
C ASP A 88 17.16 -92.71 -3.89
N ARG A 89 15.92 -93.21 -3.79
CA ARG A 89 14.74 -92.35 -3.59
C ARG A 89 14.77 -91.57 -2.28
N ARG A 90 15.33 -92.14 -1.21
CA ARG A 90 15.53 -91.41 0.06
C ARG A 90 16.55 -90.28 -0.11
N PHE A 91 17.61 -90.51 -0.88
CA PHE A 91 18.59 -89.48 -1.18
C PHE A 91 17.96 -88.34 -2.00
N GLU A 92 17.23 -88.66 -3.06
CA GLU A 92 16.51 -87.67 -3.88
C GLU A 92 15.46 -86.90 -3.05
N LEU A 93 14.70 -87.58 -2.19
CA LEU A 93 13.74 -86.94 -1.30
C LEU A 93 14.42 -85.98 -0.31
N ASN A 94 15.58 -86.35 0.22
CA ASN A 94 16.35 -85.46 1.10
C ASN A 94 16.90 -84.25 0.33
N GLU A 95 17.36 -84.42 -0.92
CA GLU A 95 17.83 -83.31 -1.74
C GLU A 95 16.69 -82.33 -2.09
N VAL A 96 15.51 -82.87 -2.44
CA VAL A 96 14.31 -82.06 -2.71
C VAL A 96 13.84 -81.36 -1.44
N ALA A 97 13.86 -82.04 -0.28
CA ALA A 97 13.54 -81.43 0.99
C ALA A 97 14.46 -80.25 1.31
N LEU A 98 15.77 -80.41 1.12
CA LEU A 98 16.75 -79.34 1.31
C LEU A 98 16.53 -78.17 0.34
N ARG A 99 16.21 -78.45 -0.92
CA ARG A 99 15.90 -77.40 -1.90
C ARG A 99 14.63 -76.64 -1.53
N ASN A 100 13.60 -77.34 -1.05
CA ASN A 100 12.36 -76.71 -0.58
C ASN A 100 12.61 -75.86 0.66
N GLU A 101 13.39 -76.33 1.62
CA GLU A 101 13.79 -75.56 2.81
C GLU A 101 14.50 -74.26 2.41
N LYS A 102 15.44 -74.33 1.46
CA LYS A 102 16.13 -73.13 0.95
C LYS A 102 15.21 -72.19 0.16
N LEU A 103 14.23 -72.72 -0.56
CA LEU A 103 13.21 -71.91 -1.23
C LEU A 103 12.29 -71.22 -0.24
N GLU A 104 11.86 -71.91 0.82
CA GLU A 104 11.07 -71.35 1.91
C GLU A 104 11.83 -70.24 2.64
N GLU A 105 13.13 -70.43 2.90
CA GLU A 105 13.99 -69.38 3.48
C GLU A 105 14.06 -68.14 2.58
N ASN A 106 14.27 -68.31 1.26
CA ASN A 106 14.29 -67.19 0.33
C ASN A 106 12.94 -66.49 0.21
N ILE A 107 11.83 -67.24 0.20
CA ILE A 107 10.48 -66.66 0.18
C ILE A 107 10.27 -65.82 1.45
N ALA A 108 10.61 -66.35 2.62
CA ALA A 108 10.52 -65.60 3.87
C ALA A 108 11.40 -64.34 3.87
N SER A 109 12.61 -64.41 3.31
CA SER A 109 13.49 -63.25 3.14
C SER A 109 12.88 -62.19 2.23
N TYR A 110 12.33 -62.59 1.08
CA TYR A 110 11.70 -61.66 0.13
C TYR A 110 10.40 -61.07 0.68
N GLU A 111 9.61 -61.84 1.42
CA GLU A 111 8.42 -61.31 2.12
C GLU A 111 8.82 -60.25 3.15
N SER A 112 9.90 -60.49 3.90
CA SER A 112 10.43 -59.48 4.84
C SER A 112 10.90 -58.21 4.11
N GLU A 113 11.61 -58.35 2.99
CA GLU A 113 12.09 -57.21 2.20
C GLU A 113 10.93 -56.41 1.58
N ILE A 114 9.94 -57.09 1.00
CA ILE A 114 8.73 -56.45 0.44
C ILE A 114 7.97 -55.72 1.54
N ASN A 115 7.79 -56.32 2.72
CA ASN A 115 7.12 -55.65 3.84
C ASN A 115 7.92 -54.44 4.32
N GLY A 116 9.25 -54.52 4.36
CA GLY A 116 10.12 -53.37 4.66
C GLY A 116 9.98 -52.24 3.64
N LEU A 117 10.02 -52.56 2.35
CA LEU A 117 9.84 -51.58 1.27
C LEU A 117 8.45 -50.95 1.28
N LEU A 118 7.39 -51.74 1.53
CA LEU A 118 6.03 -51.22 1.67
C LEU A 118 5.91 -50.27 2.87
N ALA A 119 6.56 -50.57 3.99
CA ALA A 119 6.59 -49.66 5.14
C ALA A 119 7.27 -48.34 4.77
N THR A 120 8.46 -48.38 4.14
CA THR A 120 9.17 -47.16 3.71
C THR A 120 8.39 -46.36 2.67
N ARG A 121 7.68 -47.01 1.74
CA ARG A 121 6.83 -46.34 0.76
C ARG A 121 5.69 -45.60 1.45
N ASN A 122 5.02 -46.24 2.41
CA ASN A 122 3.92 -45.63 3.14
C ASN A 122 4.41 -44.42 3.95
N GLU A 123 5.57 -44.53 4.60
CA GLU A 123 6.21 -43.43 5.33
C GLU A 123 6.54 -42.25 4.41
N LEU A 124 7.14 -42.51 3.24
CA LEU A 124 7.44 -41.47 2.25
C LEU A 124 6.17 -40.86 1.62
N GLU A 125 5.12 -41.64 1.41
CA GLU A 125 3.82 -41.13 0.93
C GLU A 125 3.15 -40.23 1.98
N GLU A 126 3.31 -40.56 3.27
CA GLU A 126 2.84 -39.73 4.38
C GLU A 126 3.64 -38.42 4.48
N GLU A 127 4.97 -38.49 4.46
CA GLU A 127 5.85 -37.30 4.48
C GLU A 127 5.60 -36.40 3.26
N ALA A 128 5.46 -36.97 2.05
CA ALA A 128 5.13 -36.21 0.85
C ALA A 128 3.77 -35.50 0.95
N ARG A 129 2.79 -36.12 1.62
CA ARG A 129 1.47 -35.53 1.86
C ARG A 129 1.54 -34.39 2.87
N GLU A 130 2.29 -34.55 3.96
CA GLU A 130 2.51 -33.49 4.95
C GLU A 130 3.26 -32.30 4.35
N ALA A 131 4.29 -32.56 3.55
CA ALA A 131 5.04 -31.53 2.82
C ALA A 131 4.13 -30.77 1.82
N TYR A 132 3.21 -31.48 1.15
CA TYR A 132 2.25 -30.83 0.25
C TYR A 132 1.26 -29.93 1.00
N LEU A 133 0.74 -30.39 2.14
CA LEU A 133 -0.19 -29.61 2.97
C LEU A 133 0.47 -28.36 3.55
N SER A 134 1.68 -28.47 4.10
CA SER A 134 2.43 -27.32 4.64
C SER A 134 2.78 -26.31 3.55
N LEU A 135 3.15 -26.76 2.34
CA LEU A 135 3.38 -25.86 1.21
C LEU A 135 2.10 -25.15 0.74
N GLN A 136 0.95 -25.81 0.83
CA GLN A 136 -0.34 -25.18 0.55
C GLN A 136 -0.68 -24.11 1.59
N GLU A 137 -0.48 -24.40 2.88
CA GLU A 137 -0.72 -23.44 3.97
C GLU A 137 0.17 -22.19 3.84
N GLU A 138 1.46 -22.37 3.54
CA GLU A 138 2.38 -21.23 3.31
C GLU A 138 1.98 -20.40 2.08
N ARG A 139 1.44 -21.02 1.03
CA ARG A 139 0.90 -20.27 -0.12
C ARG A 139 -0.32 -19.44 0.27
N GLU A 140 -1.27 -20.05 0.98
CA GLU A 140 -2.47 -19.35 1.45
C GLU A 140 -2.08 -18.18 2.39
N ARG A 141 -1.08 -18.40 3.25
CA ARG A 141 -0.52 -17.35 4.12
C ARG A 141 0.14 -16.23 3.33
N SER A 142 0.93 -16.57 2.32
CA SER A 142 1.55 -15.60 1.41
C SER A 142 0.50 -14.78 0.66
N ASP A 143 -0.58 -15.40 0.19
CA ASP A 143 -1.66 -14.72 -0.53
C ASP A 143 -2.43 -13.75 0.38
N VAL A 144 -2.63 -14.11 1.65
CA VAL A 144 -3.22 -13.20 2.65
C VAL A 144 -2.30 -12.01 2.90
N LEU A 145 -0.99 -12.25 3.10
CA LEU A 145 -0.01 -11.18 3.32
C LEU A 145 0.08 -10.23 2.12
N LEU A 146 0.04 -10.76 0.89
CA LEU A 146 0.04 -9.92 -0.32
C LEU A 146 -1.18 -8.98 -0.37
N LYS A 147 -2.37 -9.48 -0.02
CA LYS A 147 -3.58 -8.65 0.07
C LYS A 147 -3.48 -7.59 1.16
N GLU A 148 -2.90 -7.93 2.30
CA GLU A 148 -2.66 -6.95 3.38
C GLU A 148 -1.67 -5.86 2.96
N VAL A 149 -0.60 -6.22 2.25
CA VAL A 149 0.35 -5.26 1.68
C VAL A 149 -0.33 -4.35 0.64
N GLU A 150 -1.15 -4.90 -0.27
CA GLU A 150 -1.89 -4.11 -1.25
C GLU A 150 -2.84 -3.11 -0.59
N ILE A 151 -3.57 -3.52 0.46
CA ILE A 151 -4.43 -2.62 1.24
C ILE A 151 -3.61 -1.56 1.97
N ALA A 152 -2.44 -1.92 2.50
CA ALA A 152 -1.54 -0.98 3.17
C ALA A 152 -0.99 0.07 2.19
N GLU A 153 -0.55 -0.35 1.00
CA GLU A 153 -0.11 0.55 -0.07
C GLU A 153 -1.22 1.51 -0.52
N LEU A 154 -2.46 1.00 -0.65
CA LEU A 154 -3.60 1.84 -1.00
C LEU A 154 -3.85 2.92 0.07
N ARG A 155 -3.80 2.53 1.34
CA ARG A 155 -3.94 3.48 2.47
C ARG A 155 -2.81 4.48 2.53
N GLU A 156 -1.59 4.07 2.20
CA GLU A 156 -0.43 4.96 2.12
C GLU A 156 -0.61 6.00 1.01
N ARG A 157 -1.04 5.59 -0.19
CA ARG A 157 -1.36 6.51 -1.28
C ARG A 157 -2.48 7.48 -0.90
N GLU A 158 -3.59 6.98 -0.33
CA GLU A 158 -4.68 7.85 0.14
C GLU A 158 -4.21 8.84 1.22
N ALA A 159 -3.32 8.42 2.12
CA ALA A 159 -2.75 9.30 3.13
C ALA A 159 -1.82 10.36 2.50
N SER A 160 -1.00 9.97 1.52
CA SER A 160 -0.13 10.88 0.76
C SER A 160 -0.95 11.94 0.02
N ASP A 161 -2.01 11.53 -0.69
CA ASP A 161 -2.89 12.45 -1.43
C ASP A 161 -3.59 13.44 -0.48
N ARG A 162 -4.00 12.98 0.71
CA ARG A 162 -4.57 13.86 1.74
C ARG A 162 -3.56 14.86 2.29
N ILE A 163 -2.30 14.43 2.50
CA ILE A 163 -1.24 15.32 2.95
C ILE A 163 -0.97 16.39 1.90
N GLU A 164 -0.92 16.03 0.62
CA GLU A 164 -0.75 17.00 -0.47
C GLU A 164 -1.91 18.00 -0.52
N ALA A 165 -3.16 17.54 -0.41
CA ALA A 165 -4.33 18.41 -0.37
C ALA A 165 -4.29 19.36 0.84
N ILE A 166 -3.91 18.87 2.02
CA ILE A 166 -3.74 19.70 3.22
C ILE A 166 -2.62 20.72 3.02
N GLN A 167 -1.49 20.33 2.43
CA GLN A 167 -0.38 21.25 2.15
C GLN A 167 -0.81 22.37 1.20
N GLN A 168 -1.55 22.04 0.15
CA GLN A 168 -2.10 23.04 -0.77
C GLN A 168 -3.07 23.97 -0.03
N GLN A 169 -3.96 23.44 0.80
CA GLN A 169 -4.88 24.27 1.58
C GLN A 169 -4.12 25.19 2.55
N VAL A 170 -3.18 24.66 3.33
CA VAL A 170 -2.37 25.44 4.26
C VAL A 170 -1.58 26.53 3.52
N GLN A 171 -1.01 26.23 2.35
CA GLN A 171 -0.31 27.24 1.55
C GLN A 171 -1.27 28.35 1.11
N THR A 172 -2.46 28.00 0.61
CA THR A 172 -3.44 29.02 0.22
C THR A 172 -3.93 29.87 1.38
N GLU A 173 -4.10 29.28 2.57
CA GLU A 173 -4.46 30.00 3.79
C GLU A 173 -3.32 30.90 4.28
N LEU A 174 -2.06 30.46 4.15
CA LEU A 174 -0.88 31.28 4.47
C LEU A 174 -0.75 32.46 3.50
N ASP A 175 -0.94 32.25 2.21
CA ASP A 175 -0.90 33.32 1.20
C ASP A 175 -2.02 34.35 1.44
N ALA A 176 -3.24 33.89 1.75
CA ALA A 176 -4.35 34.76 2.10
C ALA A 176 -4.11 35.54 3.42
N LEU A 177 -3.49 34.90 4.41
CA LEU A 177 -3.11 35.53 5.67
C LEU A 177 -2.03 36.60 5.47
N GLU A 178 -1.03 36.32 4.63
CA GLU A 178 0.03 37.26 4.26
C GLU A 178 -0.57 38.51 3.59
N LEU A 179 -1.47 38.33 2.62
CA LEU A 179 -2.19 39.43 1.97
C LEU A 179 -3.00 40.25 2.98
N ALA A 180 -3.78 39.60 3.85
CA ALA A 180 -4.59 40.28 4.86
C ALA A 180 -3.72 41.09 5.86
N ARG A 181 -2.53 40.58 6.20
CA ARG A 181 -1.59 41.32 7.07
C ARG A 181 -1.03 42.55 6.37
N TRP A 182 -0.65 42.44 5.09
CA TRP A 182 -0.20 43.60 4.31
C TRP A 182 -1.29 44.65 4.15
N GLU A 183 -2.54 44.23 3.94
CA GLU A 183 -3.69 45.13 3.89
C GLU A 183 -3.86 45.90 5.21
N LEU A 184 -3.70 45.25 6.36
CA LEU A 184 -3.72 45.90 7.67
C LEU A 184 -2.59 46.91 7.83
N VAL A 185 -1.35 46.55 7.44
CA VAL A 185 -0.21 47.47 7.48
C VAL A 185 -0.48 48.72 6.63
N LEU A 186 -0.94 48.53 5.39
CA LEU A 186 -1.25 49.64 4.48
C LEU A 186 -2.42 50.50 4.95
N THR A 187 -3.41 49.90 5.60
CA THR A 187 -4.53 50.64 6.19
C THR A 187 -4.06 51.48 7.38
N ASP A 188 -3.26 50.92 8.30
CA ASP A 188 -2.76 51.62 9.48
C ASP A 188 -1.83 52.79 9.07
N ILE A 189 -0.90 52.57 8.12
CA ILE A 189 0.00 53.65 7.64
C ILE A 189 -0.79 54.77 6.97
N GLN A 190 -1.83 54.44 6.20
CA GLN A 190 -2.67 55.43 5.55
C GLN A 190 -3.45 56.25 6.59
N GLN A 191 -4.03 55.61 7.60
CA GLN A 191 -4.79 56.30 8.65
C GLN A 191 -3.92 57.29 9.42
N ILE A 192 -2.70 56.90 9.81
CA ILE A 192 -1.76 57.79 10.49
C ILE A 192 -1.36 58.93 9.55
N GLY A 193 -1.04 58.60 8.29
CA GLY A 193 -0.67 59.59 7.28
C GLY A 193 -1.78 60.61 6.96
N ILE A 194 -3.06 60.21 6.98
CA ILE A 194 -4.20 61.12 6.81
C ILE A 194 -4.34 62.05 8.01
N VAL A 195 -4.18 61.54 9.24
CA VAL A 195 -4.26 62.37 10.45
C VAL A 195 -3.18 63.45 10.44
N GLU A 196 -1.95 63.09 10.04
CA GLU A 196 -0.85 64.04 9.87
C GLU A 196 -1.13 65.07 8.77
N LEU A 197 -1.66 64.64 7.61
CA LEU A 197 -2.00 65.52 6.50
C LEU A 197 -3.15 66.48 6.83
N VAL A 198 -4.20 66.00 7.50
CA VAL A 198 -5.31 66.86 7.94
C VAL A 198 -4.85 67.81 9.05
N GLY A 199 -3.98 67.34 9.95
CA GLY A 199 -3.33 68.18 10.95
C GLY A 199 -2.57 69.33 10.29
N SER A 200 -1.69 69.05 9.33
CA SER A 200 -0.91 70.08 8.64
C SER A 200 -1.82 71.03 7.84
N LEU A 201 -2.75 70.50 7.02
CA LEU A 201 -3.68 71.33 6.23
C LEU A 201 -4.63 72.17 7.08
N SER A 202 -5.09 71.68 8.24
CA SER A 202 -5.93 72.48 9.14
C SER A 202 -5.15 73.63 9.79
N THR A 203 -3.85 73.43 10.01
CA THR A 203 -2.93 74.49 10.45
C THR A 203 -2.79 75.58 9.38
N PHE A 204 -2.75 75.19 8.10
CA PHE A 204 -2.66 76.11 6.97
C PHE A 204 -4.01 76.77 6.58
N GLY A 205 -5.15 76.11 6.84
CA GLY A 205 -6.45 76.48 6.27
C GLY A 205 -7.43 77.23 7.20
N SER A 206 -7.24 77.22 8.52
CA SER A 206 -8.28 77.66 9.46
C SER A 206 -8.21 79.12 9.91
N ILE A 207 -7.16 79.87 9.57
CA ILE A 207 -7.00 81.24 10.06
C ILE A 207 -7.26 82.19 8.89
N SER A 208 -8.50 82.71 8.83
CA SER A 208 -8.94 83.78 7.94
C SER A 208 -8.11 85.07 8.05
N ASP A 209 -7.24 85.13 9.05
CA ASP A 209 -6.59 86.37 9.49
C ASP A 209 -5.11 86.48 9.06
N PHE A 210 -4.51 85.43 8.47
CA PHE A 210 -3.14 85.54 7.97
C PHE A 210 -3.08 86.29 6.65
N THR A 211 -2.10 87.17 6.52
CA THR A 211 -1.69 87.72 5.23
C THR A 211 -1.13 86.62 4.33
N VAL A 212 -1.14 86.81 2.99
CA VAL A 212 -0.49 85.85 2.07
C VAL A 212 0.97 85.66 2.41
N THR A 213 1.66 86.71 2.82
CA THR A 213 3.09 86.70 3.12
C THR A 213 3.40 85.83 4.34
N GLU A 214 2.58 85.93 5.40
CA GLU A 214 2.67 85.02 6.56
C GLU A 214 2.41 83.57 6.16
N TYR A 215 1.38 83.32 5.34
CA TYR A 215 1.08 81.99 4.82
C TYR A 215 2.23 81.43 3.96
N LEU A 216 2.80 82.23 3.04
CA LEU A 216 3.92 81.82 2.20
C LEU A 216 5.17 81.53 3.03
N SER A 217 5.44 82.34 4.06
CA SER A 217 6.57 82.11 4.98
C SER A 217 6.40 80.79 5.74
N ASP A 218 5.21 80.55 6.32
CA ASP A 218 4.91 79.35 7.09
C ASP A 218 5.01 78.08 6.22
N VAL A 219 4.38 78.08 5.05
CA VAL A 219 4.45 76.94 4.11
C VAL A 219 5.87 76.73 3.57
N SER A 220 6.61 77.81 3.35
CA SER A 220 8.02 77.76 2.94
C SER A 220 8.88 77.10 4.03
N GLU A 221 8.72 77.47 5.29
CA GLU A 221 9.47 76.86 6.40
C GLU A 221 9.09 75.40 6.62
N ASN A 222 7.81 75.06 6.42
CA ASN A 222 7.25 73.75 6.70
C ASN A 222 6.96 72.93 5.42
N TRP A 223 7.71 73.16 4.34
CA TRP A 223 7.47 72.44 3.08
C TRP A 223 7.62 70.92 3.28
N PRO A 224 6.63 70.11 2.87
CA PRO A 224 6.58 68.69 3.18
C PRO A 224 7.78 67.91 2.66
N ASN A 225 8.27 67.00 3.51
CA ASN A 225 9.23 65.97 3.14
C ASN A 225 8.55 64.60 3.31
N LEU A 226 7.98 64.06 2.23
CA LEU A 226 7.20 62.82 2.30
C LEU A 226 8.03 61.63 2.73
N TYR A 227 9.30 61.55 2.32
CA TYR A 227 10.18 60.46 2.73
C TYR A 227 10.33 60.41 4.25
N LEU A 228 10.72 61.53 4.87
CA LEU A 228 10.85 61.59 6.33
C LEU A 228 9.51 61.39 7.03
N SER A 229 8.44 61.93 6.47
CA SER A 229 7.10 61.80 7.04
C SER A 229 6.58 60.35 6.99
N ILE A 230 6.82 59.62 5.90
CA ILE A 230 6.55 58.17 5.81
C ILE A 230 7.41 57.40 6.82
N LEU A 231 8.70 57.72 6.94
CA LEU A 231 9.57 57.07 7.94
C LEU A 231 9.06 57.31 9.37
N ASN A 232 8.71 58.54 9.72
CA ASN A 232 8.13 58.86 11.03
C ASN A 232 6.82 58.11 11.25
N THR A 233 6.00 57.94 10.21
CA THR A 233 4.77 57.14 10.29
C THR A 233 5.08 55.66 10.56
N ILE A 234 6.11 55.11 9.90
CA ILE A 234 6.56 53.74 10.14
C ILE A 234 7.10 53.57 11.57
N ASP A 235 7.85 54.55 12.06
CA ASP A 235 8.36 54.54 13.44
C ASP A 235 7.21 54.61 14.46
N GLU A 236 6.19 55.45 14.22
CA GLU A 236 4.99 55.49 15.06
C GLU A 236 4.21 54.17 15.01
N MET A 237 4.15 53.51 13.85
CA MET A 237 3.58 52.18 13.70
C MET A 237 4.36 51.13 14.50
N GLU A 238 5.69 51.18 14.46
CA GLU A 238 6.56 50.30 15.25
C GLU A 238 6.31 50.49 16.75
N ASP A 239 6.23 51.74 17.21
CA ASP A 239 5.92 52.07 18.61
C ASP A 239 4.54 51.54 19.03
N ARG A 240 3.52 51.68 18.16
CA ARG A 240 2.18 51.13 18.39
C ARG A 240 2.16 49.59 18.36
N ASN A 241 3.15 48.98 17.72
CA ASN A 241 3.34 47.53 17.61
C ASN A 241 4.47 47.02 18.53
N ALA A 242 4.82 47.72 19.61
CA ALA A 242 5.96 47.38 20.46
C ALA A 242 5.97 45.94 21.02
N ASN A 243 4.82 45.29 21.15
CA ASN A 243 4.72 43.89 21.59
C ASN A 243 4.81 42.86 20.44
N GLY A 244 4.82 43.31 19.17
CA GLY A 244 4.80 42.44 17.99
C GLY A 244 3.46 41.76 17.73
N ASP A 245 2.39 42.18 18.40
CA ASP A 245 1.10 41.49 18.39
C ASP A 245 0.26 41.76 17.12
N ARG A 246 0.49 42.87 16.40
CA ARG A 246 -0.35 43.24 15.23
C ARG A 246 0.19 42.74 13.91
N TYR A 247 1.48 42.96 13.65
CA TYR A 247 2.14 42.51 12.43
C TYR A 247 3.63 42.22 12.68
N PRO A 248 4.25 41.35 11.86
CA PRO A 248 5.67 41.03 11.99
C PRO A 248 6.56 42.27 11.78
N PRO A 249 7.65 42.45 12.54
CA PRO A 249 8.56 43.59 12.39
C PRO A 249 9.24 43.65 11.02
N GLU A 250 9.36 42.51 10.34
CA GLU A 250 9.89 42.40 8.98
C GLU A 250 9.09 43.25 7.98
N TYR A 251 7.78 43.40 8.18
CA TYR A 251 6.91 44.15 7.27
C TYR A 251 7.24 45.64 7.31
N LEU A 252 7.47 46.19 8.51
CA LEU A 252 7.88 47.58 8.67
C LEU A 252 9.27 47.84 8.09
N ASN A 253 10.20 46.91 8.28
CA ASN A 253 11.54 47.01 7.71
C ASN A 253 11.51 46.96 6.17
N GLU A 254 10.66 46.10 5.60
CA GLU A 254 10.45 46.07 4.17
C GLU A 254 9.84 47.38 3.66
N LEU A 255 8.87 47.96 4.39
CA LEU A 255 8.26 49.24 4.03
C LEU A 255 9.27 50.39 4.06
N ARG A 256 10.19 50.42 5.04
CA ARG A 256 11.33 51.37 5.07
C ARG A 256 12.24 51.20 3.85
N SER A 257 12.52 49.96 3.47
CA SER A 257 13.33 49.65 2.29
C SER A 257 12.65 50.14 1.02
N LEU A 258 11.34 49.87 0.86
CA LEU A 258 10.56 50.35 -0.28
C LEU A 258 10.50 51.88 -0.35
N ALA A 259 10.34 52.57 0.79
CA ALA A 259 10.39 54.02 0.86
C ALA A 259 11.76 54.57 0.45
N THR A 260 12.84 53.89 0.85
CA THR A 260 14.22 54.28 0.51
C THR A 260 14.52 54.10 -0.97
N VAL A 261 14.05 53.00 -1.57
CA VAL A 261 14.19 52.74 -3.01
C VAL A 261 13.38 53.76 -3.84
N ASN A 262 12.23 54.23 -3.31
CA ASN A 262 11.35 55.18 -3.97
C ASN A 262 11.58 56.65 -3.55
N ILE A 263 12.74 56.98 -2.96
CA ILE A 263 13.00 58.32 -2.41
C ILE A 263 12.80 59.45 -3.43
N GLU A 264 13.18 59.24 -4.69
CA GLU A 264 13.01 60.22 -5.76
C GLU A 264 11.53 60.45 -6.11
N ASN A 265 10.70 59.40 -6.06
CA ASN A 265 9.26 59.49 -6.30
C ASN A 265 8.54 60.19 -5.13
N LEU A 266 9.12 60.15 -3.93
CA LEU A 266 8.62 60.81 -2.73
C LEU A 266 9.10 62.27 -2.60
N ARG A 267 9.89 62.77 -3.56
CA ARG A 267 10.39 64.14 -3.53
C ARG A 267 9.30 65.14 -3.92
N CYS A 268 9.06 66.11 -3.05
CA CYS A 268 8.20 67.25 -3.36
C CYS A 268 9.05 68.40 -3.90
N GLU A 269 8.77 68.79 -5.14
CA GLU A 269 9.39 69.97 -5.73
C GLU A 269 8.95 71.20 -4.94
N ARG A 270 9.91 72.01 -4.53
CA ARG A 270 9.65 73.20 -3.73
C ARG A 270 9.40 74.37 -4.68
N PRO A 271 8.23 75.03 -4.62
CA PRO A 271 7.95 76.21 -5.43
C PRO A 271 8.94 77.34 -5.11
N ASP A 272 9.14 78.22 -6.08
CA ASP A 272 9.88 79.46 -5.85
C ASP A 272 8.97 80.46 -5.10
N PHE A 273 8.94 80.33 -3.77
CA PHE A 273 8.13 81.19 -2.90
C PHE A 273 8.45 82.67 -3.06
N ASN A 274 9.70 83.03 -3.35
CA ASN A 274 10.11 84.42 -3.54
C ASN A 274 9.49 85.01 -4.82
N GLU A 275 9.42 84.22 -5.89
CA GLU A 275 8.77 84.62 -7.13
C GLU A 275 7.25 84.72 -6.95
N ILE A 276 6.62 83.78 -6.22
CA ILE A 276 5.19 83.83 -5.90
C ILE A 276 4.87 85.10 -5.10
N GLU A 277 5.65 85.40 -4.05
CA GLU A 277 5.49 86.59 -3.24
C GLU A 277 5.72 87.88 -4.05
N SER A 278 6.75 87.90 -4.90
CA SER A 278 7.05 89.05 -5.78
C SER A 278 5.92 89.33 -6.76
N ARG A 279 5.26 88.29 -7.29
CA ARG A 279 4.07 88.43 -8.14
C ARG A 279 2.87 88.94 -7.35
N TYR A 280 2.67 88.45 -6.13
CA TYR A 280 1.61 88.93 -5.25
C TYR A 280 1.69 90.43 -5.02
N TYR A 281 2.86 90.97 -4.62
CA TYR A 281 3.02 92.42 -4.42
C TYR A 281 2.80 93.22 -5.70
N ARG A 282 3.20 92.69 -6.86
CA ARG A 282 2.95 93.34 -8.15
C ARG A 282 1.45 93.44 -8.47
N ASP A 283 0.71 92.36 -8.22
CA ASP A 283 -0.74 92.32 -8.43
C ASP A 283 -1.50 93.18 -7.42
N LEU A 284 -0.98 93.27 -6.18
CA LEU A 284 -1.50 94.12 -5.10
C LEU A 284 -1.38 95.60 -5.45
N VAL A 285 -0.26 96.06 -6.00
CA VAL A 285 -0.16 97.45 -6.50
C VAL A 285 -1.22 97.75 -7.59
N GLY A 286 -1.63 96.72 -8.34
CA GLY A 286 -2.70 96.83 -9.32
C GLY A 286 -4.13 96.83 -8.73
N SER A 287 -4.32 96.40 -7.48
CA SER A 287 -5.66 96.26 -6.87
C SER A 287 -6.30 97.61 -6.63
N GLU A 288 -5.56 98.62 -6.14
CA GLU A 288 -6.09 99.97 -5.92
C GLU A 288 -6.68 100.56 -7.21
N LYS A 289 -5.98 100.38 -8.34
CA LYS A 289 -6.46 100.87 -9.64
C LYS A 289 -7.75 100.16 -10.07
N ARG A 290 -7.87 98.85 -9.82
CA ARG A 290 -9.08 98.07 -10.15
C ARG A 290 -10.23 98.44 -9.21
N ALA A 291 -9.99 98.57 -7.92
CA ALA A 291 -10.96 99.00 -6.92
C ALA A 291 -11.53 100.41 -7.22
N ILE A 292 -10.68 101.35 -7.67
CA ILE A 292 -11.15 102.67 -8.13
C ILE A 292 -12.06 102.52 -9.36
N ALA A 293 -11.68 101.70 -10.34
CA ALA A 293 -12.48 101.50 -11.55
C ALA A 293 -13.84 100.87 -11.21
N GLU A 294 -13.85 99.85 -10.35
CA GLU A 294 -15.07 99.16 -9.90
C GLU A 294 -15.98 100.09 -9.09
N ALA A 295 -15.44 100.89 -8.16
CA ALA A 295 -16.24 101.86 -7.42
C ALA A 295 -16.92 102.89 -8.34
N ASN A 296 -16.21 103.35 -9.38
CA ASN A 296 -16.80 104.22 -10.41
C ASN A 296 -17.86 103.49 -11.24
N GLU A 297 -17.59 102.26 -11.66
CA GLU A 297 -18.53 101.44 -12.43
C GLU A 297 -19.82 101.18 -11.65
N GLN A 298 -19.74 100.85 -10.36
CA GLN A 298 -20.90 100.69 -9.48
C GLN A 298 -21.72 101.98 -9.37
N MET A 299 -21.06 103.13 -9.23
CA MET A 299 -21.74 104.44 -9.19
C MET A 299 -22.45 104.74 -10.51
N GLU A 300 -21.80 104.50 -11.65
CA GLU A 300 -22.40 104.71 -12.98
C GLU A 300 -23.55 103.73 -13.24
N SER A 301 -23.43 102.47 -12.83
CA SER A 301 -24.51 101.48 -12.89
C SER A 301 -25.73 101.97 -12.11
N LEU A 302 -25.55 102.43 -10.87
CA LEU A 302 -26.64 102.95 -10.04
C LEU A 302 -27.27 104.21 -10.64
N LYS A 303 -26.47 105.12 -11.23
CA LYS A 303 -27.02 106.28 -11.95
C LYS A 303 -27.91 105.83 -13.10
N SER A 304 -27.45 104.86 -13.90
CA SER A 304 -28.19 104.32 -15.03
C SER A 304 -29.51 103.69 -14.57
N ASP A 305 -29.47 102.80 -13.58
CA ASP A 305 -30.64 102.07 -13.08
C ASP A 305 -31.74 103.00 -12.54
N TYR A 306 -31.35 104.08 -11.87
CA TYR A 306 -32.31 105.07 -11.36
C TYR A 306 -32.82 106.02 -12.46
N ALA A 307 -31.97 106.38 -13.42
CA ALA A 307 -32.36 107.19 -14.56
C ALA A 307 -33.41 106.49 -15.42
N GLU A 308 -33.31 105.16 -15.59
CA GLU A 308 -34.34 104.34 -16.26
C GLU A 308 -35.70 104.43 -15.57
N ASN A 309 -35.71 104.69 -14.26
CA ASN A 309 -36.92 104.88 -13.45
C ASN A 309 -37.35 106.36 -13.32
N GLY A 310 -36.74 107.26 -14.11
CA GLY A 310 -37.04 108.70 -14.07
C GLY A 310 -36.59 109.40 -12.78
N LYS A 311 -35.64 108.82 -12.04
CA LYS A 311 -35.11 109.36 -10.79
C LYS A 311 -33.64 109.78 -10.97
N GLU A 312 -33.24 110.83 -10.27
CA GLU A 312 -31.84 111.26 -10.21
C GLU A 312 -31.21 110.77 -8.89
N VAL A 313 -29.99 110.25 -8.97
CA VAL A 313 -29.23 109.79 -7.79
C VAL A 313 -28.26 110.88 -7.37
N VAL A 314 -28.35 111.30 -6.12
CA VAL A 314 -27.35 112.14 -5.46
C VAL A 314 -26.60 111.28 -4.47
N PHE A 315 -25.31 111.05 -4.74
CA PHE A 315 -24.43 110.34 -3.81
C PHE A 315 -23.99 111.28 -2.69
N SER A 316 -23.82 110.74 -1.48
CA SER A 316 -23.16 111.47 -0.39
C SER A 316 -21.67 111.61 -0.66
N ASP A 317 -21.03 112.60 -0.05
CA ASP A 317 -19.60 112.88 -0.22
C ASP A 317 -18.70 111.69 0.16
N ASP A 318 -19.18 110.78 1.01
CA ASP A 318 -18.47 109.58 1.49
C ASP A 318 -18.81 108.29 0.74
N TYR A 319 -19.73 108.32 -0.23
CA TYR A 319 -20.19 107.10 -0.89
C TYR A 319 -19.06 106.44 -1.69
N PHE A 320 -18.33 107.22 -2.49
CA PHE A 320 -17.21 106.72 -3.27
C PHE A 320 -16.14 106.07 -2.39
N ASP A 321 -15.77 106.70 -1.27
CA ASP A 321 -14.75 106.17 -0.34
C ASP A 321 -15.19 104.83 0.27
N ARG A 322 -16.48 104.68 0.61
CA ARG A 322 -17.02 103.41 1.09
C ARG A 322 -17.02 102.33 0.02
N SER A 323 -17.51 102.62 -1.19
CA SER A 323 -17.50 101.67 -2.30
C SER A 323 -16.08 101.26 -2.69
N TYR A 324 -15.15 102.22 -2.74
CA TYR A 324 -13.73 101.97 -2.99
C TYR A 324 -13.12 101.06 -1.94
N LYS A 325 -13.34 101.32 -0.63
CA LYS A 325 -12.82 100.46 0.44
C LYS A 325 -13.35 99.04 0.37
N VAL A 326 -14.64 98.88 0.05
CA VAL A 326 -15.23 97.54 -0.15
C VAL A 326 -14.59 96.84 -1.33
N ALA A 327 -14.49 97.51 -2.48
CA ALA A 327 -13.85 96.96 -3.68
C ALA A 327 -12.38 96.59 -3.44
N LEU A 328 -11.63 97.43 -2.71
CA LEU A 328 -10.23 97.15 -2.36
C LEU A 328 -10.10 95.91 -1.47
N VAL A 329 -10.93 95.79 -0.43
CA VAL A 329 -10.93 94.59 0.44
C VAL A 329 -11.31 93.34 -0.35
N MET A 330 -12.26 93.43 -1.28
CA MET A 330 -12.63 92.32 -2.15
C MET A 330 -11.47 91.92 -3.08
N GLU A 331 -10.81 92.88 -3.72
CA GLU A 331 -9.65 92.64 -4.57
C GLU A 331 -8.47 92.02 -3.79
N GLU A 332 -8.19 92.51 -2.58
CA GLU A 332 -7.17 91.93 -1.71
C GLU A 332 -7.52 90.49 -1.30
N HIS A 333 -8.79 90.24 -0.97
CA HIS A 333 -9.28 88.90 -0.64
C HIS A 333 -9.14 87.93 -1.82
N ASP A 334 -9.50 88.37 -3.03
CA ASP A 334 -9.39 87.56 -4.24
C ASP A 334 -7.93 87.28 -4.63
N LEU A 335 -7.05 88.27 -4.48
CA LEU A 335 -5.61 88.06 -4.63
C LEU A 335 -5.09 87.07 -3.59
N ASN A 336 -5.49 87.21 -2.33
CA ASN A 336 -5.08 86.30 -1.28
C ASN A 336 -5.48 84.85 -1.60
N ARG A 337 -6.73 84.66 -2.02
CA ARG A 337 -7.24 83.36 -2.44
C ARG A 337 -6.50 82.80 -3.67
N LYS A 338 -6.21 83.63 -4.67
CA LYS A 338 -5.50 83.24 -5.89
C LYS A 338 -4.12 82.68 -5.58
N TYR A 339 -3.32 83.41 -4.79
CA TYR A 339 -1.94 83.02 -4.50
C TYR A 339 -1.86 81.83 -3.51
N ARG A 340 -2.77 81.75 -2.53
CA ARG A 340 -2.93 80.54 -1.72
C ARG A 340 -3.26 79.31 -2.57
N SER A 341 -4.22 79.45 -3.50
CA SER A 341 -4.62 78.35 -4.38
C SER A 341 -3.50 77.82 -5.27
N ILE A 342 -2.50 78.65 -5.63
CA ILE A 342 -1.32 78.18 -6.37
C ILE A 342 -0.52 77.23 -5.48
N VAL A 343 -0.18 77.65 -4.26
CA VAL A 343 0.59 76.85 -3.30
C VAL A 343 -0.19 75.60 -2.85
N ASP A 344 -1.49 75.72 -2.59
CA ASP A 344 -2.35 74.59 -2.25
C ASP A 344 -2.46 73.56 -3.39
N SER A 345 -2.28 73.99 -4.65
CA SER A 345 -2.22 73.07 -5.79
C SER A 345 -0.95 72.23 -5.74
N GLU A 346 0.21 72.87 -5.54
CA GLU A 346 1.52 72.22 -5.43
C GLU A 346 1.57 71.29 -4.20
N LEU A 347 0.98 71.71 -3.07
CA LEU A 347 0.86 70.88 -1.87
C LEU A 347 -0.01 69.64 -2.10
N ARG A 348 -1.12 69.76 -2.85
CA ARG A 348 -1.97 68.62 -3.21
C ARG A 348 -1.26 67.65 -4.14
N GLU A 349 -0.53 68.15 -5.13
CA GLU A 349 0.30 67.31 -6.01
C GLU A 349 1.42 66.62 -5.24
N CYS A 350 2.10 67.31 -4.33
CA CYS A 350 3.03 66.66 -3.41
C CYS A 350 2.33 65.57 -2.59
N SER A 351 1.17 65.87 -2.00
CA SER A 351 0.45 64.91 -1.16
C SER A 351 -0.03 63.67 -1.94
N SER A 352 -0.36 63.80 -3.23
CA SER A 352 -0.77 62.65 -4.06
C SER A 352 0.33 61.60 -4.18
N LYS A 353 1.60 62.02 -4.24
CA LYS A 353 2.76 61.11 -4.31
C LYS A 353 2.84 60.15 -3.12
N ARG A 354 2.31 60.53 -1.95
CA ARG A 354 2.20 59.62 -0.79
C ARG A 354 1.22 58.47 -1.08
N PHE A 355 0.07 58.79 -1.66
CA PHE A 355 -0.93 57.79 -2.03
C PHE A 355 -0.43 56.90 -3.17
N ASP A 356 0.22 57.49 -4.18
CA ASP A 356 0.87 56.74 -5.26
C ASP A 356 1.92 55.74 -4.72
N PHE A 357 2.66 56.13 -3.68
CA PHE A 357 3.59 55.23 -3.01
C PHE A 357 2.86 54.07 -2.32
N TYR A 358 1.77 54.31 -1.59
CA TYR A 358 1.00 53.23 -0.96
C TYR A 358 0.34 52.31 -1.98
N GLU A 359 -0.15 52.85 -3.09
CA GLU A 359 -0.71 52.06 -4.20
C GLU A 359 0.36 51.18 -4.85
N ASN A 360 1.56 51.71 -5.08
CA ASN A 360 2.70 50.93 -5.59
C ASN A 360 3.09 49.80 -4.61
N VAL A 361 3.11 50.07 -3.29
CA VAL A 361 3.35 49.01 -2.30
C VAL A 361 2.24 47.96 -2.35
N ALA A 362 0.97 48.36 -2.47
CA ALA A 362 -0.15 47.43 -2.61
C ALA A 362 0.01 46.54 -3.85
N GLU A 363 0.37 47.13 -5.00
CA GLU A 363 0.60 46.41 -6.25
C GLU A 363 1.73 45.39 -6.13
N ILE A 364 2.88 45.77 -5.55
CA ILE A 364 4.02 44.87 -5.30
C ILE A 364 3.60 43.68 -4.43
N LYS A 365 2.68 43.90 -3.50
CA LYS A 365 2.15 42.85 -2.60
C LYS A 365 0.97 42.07 -3.19
N GLY A 366 0.55 42.36 -4.42
CA GLY A 366 -0.59 41.70 -5.05
C GLY A 366 -1.94 42.08 -4.43
N LEU A 367 -2.01 43.21 -3.74
CA LEU A 367 -3.23 43.77 -3.19
C LEU A 367 -3.90 44.68 -4.21
N ASN A 368 -5.23 44.59 -4.32
CA ASN A 368 -6.03 45.49 -5.15
C ASN A 368 -6.65 46.58 -4.27
N MET A 369 -5.82 47.54 -3.84
CA MET A 369 -6.24 48.70 -3.05
C MET A 369 -6.17 49.94 -3.94
N SER A 370 -7.27 50.70 -3.97
CA SER A 370 -7.32 52.03 -4.59
C SER A 370 -7.52 53.04 -3.47
N PHE A 371 -6.65 54.05 -3.42
CA PHE A 371 -6.55 55.01 -2.32
C PHE A 371 -7.11 56.38 -2.66
#